data_AF-A0AB34TEL2-F1
#
_entry.id   AF-A0AB34TEL2-F1
#
_cell.length_a   1.000
_cell.length_b   1.000
_cell.length_c   1.000
_cell.angle_alpha   90.00
_cell.angle_beta   90.00
_cell.angle_gamma   90.00
#
_symmetry.space_group_name_H-M   'P 1'
#
loop_
_entity.id
_entity.type
_entity.pdbx_description
1 polymer ?
#
loop_
_entity_poly.entity_id
_entity_poly.type
_entity_poly.pdbx_seq_one_letter_code
_entity_poly.pdbx_strand_id
1 'polypeptide(L)'
;MNPRESAALSDNVYMDPLPPVSSDITVGGTKYEVLACRDSGSGYQGVVYLNINTKEVIVAHRGTEFDRQPMLDGGIDAAMVTARVNAQLSDALALTKQALRLADERGSGPVHVTGHSLGGALAQITAHHYNLPGDAFNPYGAAGLAYRLPEGQPANAAPFTNHVMAGDLVSAGGPHYGKVEMYALPRELEVLRNAEHGQRIASLGTPGMKSGHVMSAAVAVQLGDSHRLVHFLDRVTDKGPVQSVLDNPQARITDPDDLRRIADYRRDVHQLRAGTTVLVGGGPGLDHVVLGTPPSDGSGPRMFVVQGAPENSAHLRASVPISEAINTTVEQSLAKAEQIAQAQQVGQQDHAQEQTRTAMRMG
;
A
#
# COMPACT_ATOMS: atom_id res chain seq x y z
N MET A 1 -5.45 22.58 9.14
CA MET A 1 -4.73 21.61 9.97
C MET A 1 -3.24 21.55 9.66
N ASN A 2 -2.41 21.46 10.70
CA ASN A 2 -0.96 21.33 10.62
C ASN A 2 -0.57 19.84 10.39
N PRO A 3 0.30 19.50 9.41
CA PRO A 3 0.66 18.11 9.13
C PRO A 3 1.34 17.41 10.32
N ARG A 4 1.97 18.14 11.26
CA ARG A 4 2.50 17.56 12.50
C ARG A 4 1.40 17.04 13.43
N GLU A 5 0.30 17.77 13.52
CA GLU A 5 -0.86 17.34 14.30
C GLU A 5 -1.51 16.13 13.63
N SER A 6 -1.61 16.14 12.31
CA SER A 6 -2.11 15.00 11.52
C SER A 6 -1.26 13.75 11.75
N ALA A 7 0.07 13.88 11.74
CA ALA A 7 0.99 12.78 12.02
C ALA A 7 0.83 12.23 13.45
N ALA A 8 0.75 13.11 14.44
CA ALA A 8 0.60 12.71 15.84
C ALA A 8 -0.73 12.00 16.10
N LEU A 9 -1.83 12.43 15.46
CA LEU A 9 -3.12 11.75 15.55
C LEU A 9 -3.14 10.41 14.79
N SER A 10 -2.44 10.33 13.65
CA SER A 10 -2.21 9.06 12.94
C SER A 10 -1.37 8.06 13.73
N ASP A 11 -0.56 8.52 14.68
CA ASP A 11 0.18 7.65 15.61
C ASP A 11 -0.72 7.26 16.80
N ASN A 12 -1.44 8.23 17.36
CA ASN A 12 -2.29 8.04 18.51
C ASN A 12 -3.41 7.01 18.29
N VAL A 13 -3.95 6.92 17.07
CA VAL A 13 -5.02 5.96 16.73
C VAL A 13 -4.59 4.48 16.86
N TYR A 14 -3.30 4.20 17.01
CA TYR A 14 -2.77 2.85 17.30
C TYR A 14 -2.75 2.49 18.79
N MET A 15 -3.14 3.40 19.68
CA MET A 15 -3.30 3.11 21.11
C MET A 15 -4.33 2.00 21.33
N ASP A 16 -4.01 1.09 22.26
CA ASP A 16 -4.87 -0.03 22.63
C ASP A 16 -4.95 -0.10 24.17
N PRO A 17 -6.14 0.09 24.77
CA PRO A 17 -7.42 0.37 24.12
C PRO A 17 -7.49 1.77 23.48
N LEU A 18 -8.41 1.96 22.52
CA LEU A 18 -8.76 3.28 22.00
C LEU A 18 -9.21 4.22 23.14
N PRO A 19 -8.97 5.54 23.03
CA PRO A 19 -9.34 6.46 24.08
C PRO A 19 -10.87 6.51 24.29
N PRO A 20 -11.36 6.74 25.52
CA PRO A 20 -12.78 6.83 25.80
C PRO A 20 -13.43 8.01 25.05
N VAL A 21 -14.64 7.82 24.55
CA VAL A 21 -15.45 8.92 23.98
C VAL A 21 -15.79 9.94 25.07
N SER A 22 -15.82 11.22 24.71
CA SER A 22 -16.01 12.37 25.59
C SER A 22 -14.88 12.58 26.60
N SER A 23 -13.68 12.03 26.35
CA SER A 23 -12.48 12.32 27.15
C SER A 23 -11.62 13.41 26.51
N ASP A 24 -10.98 14.20 27.37
CA ASP A 24 -9.92 15.13 26.97
C ASP A 24 -8.58 14.42 26.98
N ILE A 25 -7.86 14.48 25.86
CA ILE A 25 -6.53 13.90 25.70
C ILE A 25 -5.54 14.96 25.20
N THR A 26 -4.26 14.68 25.36
CA THR A 26 -3.19 15.50 24.77
C THR A 26 -2.39 14.65 23.79
N VAL A 27 -2.33 15.09 22.53
CA VAL A 27 -1.61 14.41 21.45
C VAL A 27 -0.69 15.42 20.79
N GLY A 28 0.61 15.12 20.70
CA GLY A 28 1.59 16.03 20.10
C GLY A 28 1.70 17.40 20.79
N GLY A 29 1.31 17.50 22.06
CA GLY A 29 1.25 18.78 22.80
C GLY A 29 -0.05 19.58 22.61
N THR A 30 -0.94 19.15 21.73
CA THR A 30 -2.26 19.78 21.50
C THR A 30 -3.35 19.02 22.27
N LYS A 31 -4.31 19.75 22.85
CA LYS A 31 -5.45 19.16 23.57
C LYS A 31 -6.62 18.88 22.62
N TYR A 32 -7.20 17.69 22.73
CA TYR A 32 -8.33 17.23 21.94
C TYR A 32 -9.42 16.63 22.82
N GLU A 33 -10.69 16.84 22.45
CA GLU A 33 -11.80 16.03 22.94
C GLU A 33 -12.03 14.86 21.96
N VAL A 34 -12.22 13.65 22.47
CA VAL A 34 -12.57 12.48 21.64
C VAL A 34 -14.07 12.46 21.39
N LEU A 35 -14.49 12.71 20.15
CA LEU A 35 -15.90 12.80 19.79
C LEU A 35 -16.54 11.45 19.47
N ALA A 36 -15.78 10.55 18.87
CA ALA A 36 -16.24 9.22 18.50
C ALA A 36 -15.06 8.27 18.31
N CYS A 37 -15.27 7.01 18.65
CA CYS A 37 -14.36 5.91 18.33
C CYS A 37 -15.16 4.83 17.60
N ARG A 38 -14.50 4.12 16.69
CA ARG A 38 -15.05 2.92 16.09
C ARG A 38 -14.00 1.83 16.14
N ASP A 39 -14.40 0.69 16.66
CA ASP A 39 -13.67 -0.57 16.65
C ASP A 39 -14.66 -1.65 16.23
N SER A 40 -14.33 -2.41 15.18
CA SER A 40 -15.31 -3.23 14.49
C SER A 40 -14.74 -4.57 14.06
N GLY A 41 -15.61 -5.57 13.93
CA GLY A 41 -15.22 -6.94 13.53
C GLY A 41 -14.59 -7.06 12.14
N SER A 42 -14.62 -6.00 11.32
CA SER A 42 -13.87 -5.92 10.05
C SER A 42 -12.37 -5.69 10.25
N GLY A 43 -11.93 -5.46 11.49
CA GLY A 43 -10.58 -5.03 11.83
C GLY A 43 -10.34 -3.53 11.62
N TYR A 44 -11.38 -2.77 11.28
CA TYR A 44 -11.29 -1.31 11.20
C TYR A 44 -11.31 -0.68 12.59
N GLN A 45 -10.38 0.25 12.80
CA GLN A 45 -10.36 1.14 13.94
C GLN A 45 -10.14 2.59 13.49
N GLY A 46 -10.79 3.53 14.18
CA GLY A 46 -10.59 4.95 13.93
C GLY A 46 -11.17 5.82 15.05
N VAL A 47 -10.69 7.06 15.12
CA VAL A 47 -11.05 8.03 16.16
C VAL A 47 -11.35 9.37 15.52
N VAL A 48 -12.36 10.07 16.07
CA VAL A 48 -12.71 11.45 15.73
C VAL A 48 -12.30 12.35 16.88
N TYR A 49 -11.41 13.29 16.60
CA TYR A 49 -10.89 14.25 17.56
C TYR A 49 -11.46 15.65 17.27
N LEU A 50 -11.72 16.42 18.31
CA LEU A 50 -12.00 17.86 18.22
C LEU A 50 -10.83 18.61 18.81
N ASN A 51 -10.14 19.42 18.01
CA ASN A 51 -9.15 20.34 18.53
C ASN A 51 -9.85 21.41 19.38
N ILE A 52 -9.57 21.44 20.69
CA ILE A 52 -10.30 22.31 21.63
C ILE A 52 -10.05 23.80 21.32
N ASN A 53 -8.88 24.12 20.75
CA ASN A 53 -8.46 25.48 20.45
C ASN A 53 -8.96 25.94 19.08
N THR A 54 -8.72 25.16 18.02
CA THR A 54 -9.05 25.55 16.64
C THR A 54 -10.48 25.18 16.24
N LYS A 55 -11.14 24.32 17.02
CA LYS A 55 -12.44 23.71 16.73
C LYS A 55 -12.45 22.83 15.47
N GLU A 56 -11.31 22.55 14.84
CA GLU A 56 -11.22 21.57 13.75
C GLU A 56 -11.60 20.17 14.25
N VAL A 57 -12.30 19.41 13.41
CA VAL A 57 -12.64 18.00 13.66
C VAL A 57 -11.77 17.12 12.78
N ILE A 58 -11.14 16.10 13.35
CA ILE A 58 -10.14 15.28 12.66
C ILE A 58 -10.51 13.82 12.78
N VAL A 59 -10.65 13.15 11.64
CA VAL A 59 -10.89 11.70 11.57
C VAL A 59 -9.57 11.00 11.31
N ALA A 60 -9.04 10.29 12.30
CA ALA A 60 -7.87 9.44 12.11
C ALA A 60 -8.30 7.99 11.86
N HIS A 61 -7.86 7.44 10.73
CA HIS A 61 -8.03 6.04 10.38
C HIS A 61 -6.75 5.27 10.76
N ARG A 62 -6.89 4.17 11.51
CA ARG A 62 -5.77 3.28 11.87
C ARG A 62 -5.42 2.39 10.68
N GLY A 63 -4.12 2.12 10.48
CA GLY A 63 -3.66 1.06 9.60
C GLY A 63 -3.74 -0.33 10.24
N THR A 64 -3.43 -1.36 9.45
CA THR A 64 -3.47 -2.75 9.94
C THR A 64 -2.13 -3.25 10.45
N GLU A 65 -2.12 -4.38 11.15
CA GLU A 65 -0.93 -4.98 11.77
C GLU A 65 0.22 -5.39 10.82
N PHE A 66 0.13 -5.14 9.50
CA PHE A 66 1.31 -5.18 8.62
C PHE A 66 2.44 -4.29 9.15
N ASP A 67 2.11 -3.24 9.90
CA ASP A 67 3.05 -2.33 10.53
C ASP A 67 3.73 -2.93 11.79
N ARG A 68 3.19 -4.02 12.36
CA ARG A 68 3.70 -4.68 13.58
C ARG A 68 4.68 -5.82 13.29
N GLN A 69 4.55 -6.46 12.13
CA GLN A 69 5.54 -7.41 11.64
C GLN A 69 6.52 -6.63 10.76
N PRO A 70 7.82 -6.57 11.09
CA PRO A 70 8.78 -5.94 10.19
C PRO A 70 8.62 -6.59 8.80
N MET A 71 8.60 -5.74 7.75
CA MET A 71 8.40 -6.09 6.33
C MET A 71 9.53 -6.99 5.76
N LEU A 72 9.97 -7.99 6.53
CA LEU A 72 11.12 -8.85 6.29
C LEU A 72 10.90 -9.81 5.11
N ASP A 73 9.64 -10.12 4.78
CA ASP A 73 9.30 -11.05 3.70
C ASP A 73 9.04 -10.37 2.34
N GLY A 74 9.48 -9.13 2.17
CA GLY A 74 9.79 -8.60 0.82
C GLY A 74 8.61 -8.34 -0.14
N GLY A 75 7.36 -8.41 0.32
CA GLY A 75 6.22 -8.02 -0.52
C GLY A 75 4.90 -7.98 0.22
N ILE A 76 4.29 -6.80 0.33
CA ILE A 76 2.85 -6.70 0.59
C ILE A 76 2.14 -7.00 -0.75
N ASP A 77 1.15 -7.87 -0.80
CA ASP A 77 0.37 -8.12 -2.02
C ASP A 77 -0.70 -7.02 -2.23
N ALA A 78 -0.86 -6.53 -3.46
CA ALA A 78 -1.91 -5.59 -3.83
C ALA A 78 -3.32 -6.17 -3.61
N ALA A 79 -3.50 -7.48 -3.82
CA ALA A 79 -4.77 -8.16 -3.57
C ALA A 79 -5.12 -8.15 -2.07
N MET A 80 -4.13 -8.40 -1.20
CA MET A 80 -4.31 -8.36 0.25
C MET A 80 -4.65 -6.95 0.75
N VAL A 81 -3.95 -5.92 0.26
CA VAL A 81 -4.27 -4.52 0.59
C VAL A 81 -5.69 -4.18 0.16
N THR A 82 -6.04 -4.49 -1.10
CA THR A 82 -7.37 -4.24 -1.65
C THR A 82 -8.46 -4.96 -0.84
N ALA A 83 -8.25 -6.23 -0.47
CA ALA A 83 -9.18 -7.00 0.33
C ALA A 83 -9.40 -6.36 1.72
N ARG A 84 -8.33 -5.88 2.37
CA ARG A 84 -8.45 -5.20 3.67
C ARG A 84 -9.08 -3.82 3.56
N VAL A 85 -8.73 -3.02 2.55
CA VAL A 85 -9.42 -1.74 2.27
C VAL A 85 -10.91 -2.02 2.07
N ASN A 86 -11.28 -2.99 1.24
CA ASN A 86 -12.68 -3.36 1.00
C ASN A 86 -13.41 -3.73 2.29
N ALA A 87 -12.79 -4.53 3.16
CA ALA A 87 -13.40 -4.95 4.42
C ALA A 87 -13.65 -3.76 5.38
N GLN A 88 -12.77 -2.76 5.37
CA GLN A 88 -12.80 -1.64 6.32
C GLN A 88 -13.49 -0.37 5.78
N LEU A 89 -13.69 -0.28 4.46
CA LEU A 89 -14.13 0.94 3.79
C LEU A 89 -15.50 1.43 4.28
N SER A 90 -16.46 0.53 4.48
CA SER A 90 -17.79 0.92 4.97
C SER A 90 -17.73 1.55 6.36
N ASP A 91 -16.88 1.03 7.24
CA ASP A 91 -16.70 1.55 8.59
C ASP A 91 -15.96 2.89 8.59
N ALA A 92 -14.96 3.05 7.72
CA ALA A 92 -14.26 4.31 7.51
C ALA A 92 -15.20 5.41 7.02
N LEU A 93 -15.97 5.15 5.96
CA LEU A 93 -16.96 6.08 5.43
C LEU A 93 -18.02 6.45 6.47
N ALA A 94 -18.46 5.48 7.28
CA ALA A 94 -19.46 5.71 8.32
C ALA A 94 -18.91 6.56 9.47
N LEU A 95 -17.65 6.34 9.90
CA LEU A 95 -17.00 7.18 10.91
C LEU A 95 -16.82 8.61 10.39
N THR A 96 -16.36 8.80 9.16
CA THR A 96 -16.22 10.14 8.56
C THR A 96 -17.56 10.85 8.43
N LYS A 97 -18.63 10.13 8.04
CA LYS A 97 -19.99 10.69 8.02
C LYS A 97 -20.46 11.11 9.42
N GLN A 98 -20.14 10.33 10.44
CA GLN A 98 -20.46 10.67 11.83
C GLN A 98 -19.70 11.93 12.26
N ALA A 99 -18.41 12.05 11.91
CA ALA A 99 -17.63 13.25 12.20
C ALA A 99 -18.23 14.51 11.56
N LEU A 100 -18.66 14.43 10.30
CA LEU A 100 -19.35 15.54 9.62
C LEU A 100 -20.63 15.97 10.33
N ARG A 101 -21.45 15.02 10.78
CA ARG A 101 -22.65 15.33 11.58
C ARG A 101 -22.31 15.96 12.92
N LEU A 102 -21.33 15.41 13.64
CA LEU A 102 -20.90 15.94 14.93
C LEU A 102 -20.30 17.35 14.80
N ALA A 103 -19.60 17.63 13.70
CA ALA A 103 -19.08 18.95 13.41
C ALA A 103 -20.23 19.97 13.20
N ASP A 104 -21.25 19.60 12.41
CA ASP A 104 -22.42 20.43 12.15
C ASP A 104 -23.26 20.68 13.41
N GLU A 105 -23.61 19.62 14.15
CA GLU A 105 -24.43 19.67 15.37
C GLU A 105 -23.80 20.53 16.47
N ARG A 106 -22.47 20.56 16.55
CA ARG A 106 -21.73 21.33 17.57
C ARG A 106 -21.33 22.73 17.11
N GLY A 107 -21.57 23.09 15.83
CA GLY A 107 -21.04 24.33 15.25
C GLY A 107 -19.51 24.38 15.27
N SER A 108 -18.86 23.21 15.10
CA SER A 108 -17.40 23.07 15.06
C SER A 108 -16.83 23.56 13.73
N GLY A 109 -15.50 23.67 13.67
CA GLY A 109 -14.73 24.01 12.47
C GLY A 109 -14.69 22.88 11.43
N PRO A 110 -13.87 23.04 10.38
CA PRO A 110 -13.83 22.11 9.25
C PRO A 110 -13.41 20.69 9.66
N VAL A 111 -13.88 19.71 8.89
CA VAL A 111 -13.51 18.30 9.06
C VAL A 111 -12.30 17.96 8.19
N HIS A 112 -11.29 17.37 8.81
CA HIS A 112 -10.09 16.83 8.18
C HIS A 112 -10.04 15.31 8.34
N VAL A 113 -9.35 14.63 7.43
CA VAL A 113 -9.07 13.19 7.55
C VAL A 113 -7.57 12.94 7.54
N THR A 114 -7.12 11.95 8.31
CA THR A 114 -5.71 11.56 8.40
C THR A 114 -5.54 10.06 8.58
N GLY A 115 -4.35 9.55 8.27
CA GLY A 115 -4.01 8.15 8.49
C GLY A 115 -2.60 7.79 8.04
N HIS A 116 -2.09 6.68 8.58
CA HIS A 116 -0.81 6.08 8.20
C HIS A 116 -1.04 4.71 7.54
N SER A 117 -0.16 4.28 6.64
CA SER A 117 -0.21 2.94 6.02
C SER A 117 -1.57 2.67 5.33
N LEU A 118 -2.26 1.58 5.67
CA LEU A 118 -3.63 1.30 5.21
C LEU A 118 -4.63 2.39 5.65
N GLY A 119 -4.48 2.93 6.85
CA GLY A 119 -5.32 4.00 7.36
C GLY A 119 -5.20 5.27 6.51
N GLY A 120 -4.01 5.54 5.97
CA GLY A 120 -3.80 6.63 5.03
C GLY A 120 -4.43 6.39 3.65
N ALA A 121 -4.57 5.13 3.21
CA ALA A 121 -5.35 4.79 2.02
C ALA A 121 -6.86 5.02 2.26
N LEU A 122 -7.36 4.64 3.45
CA LEU A 122 -8.73 4.97 3.86
C LEU A 122 -8.95 6.48 3.91
N ALA A 123 -7.97 7.25 4.42
CA ALA A 123 -8.03 8.71 4.42
C ALA A 123 -8.10 9.31 3.01
N GLN A 124 -7.34 8.79 2.04
CA GLN A 124 -7.47 9.20 0.63
C GLN A 124 -8.89 8.95 0.08
N ILE A 125 -9.45 7.77 0.36
CA ILE A 125 -10.78 7.39 -0.13
C ILE A 125 -11.89 8.24 0.52
N THR A 126 -11.83 8.45 1.84
CA THR A 126 -12.82 9.26 2.55
C THR A 126 -12.68 10.75 2.19
N ALA A 127 -11.46 11.25 1.98
CA ALA A 127 -11.20 12.60 1.48
C ALA A 127 -11.84 12.82 0.10
N HIS A 128 -11.63 11.90 -0.84
CA HIS A 128 -12.26 11.98 -2.15
C HIS A 128 -13.79 11.89 -2.07
N HIS A 129 -14.32 10.94 -1.27
CA HIS A 129 -15.76 10.71 -1.18
C HIS A 129 -16.54 11.90 -0.61
N TYR A 130 -15.99 12.56 0.42
CA TYR A 130 -16.64 13.68 1.10
C TYR A 130 -16.06 15.06 0.72
N ASN A 131 -15.12 15.11 -0.24
CA ASN A 131 -14.38 16.30 -0.61
C ASN A 131 -13.74 17.02 0.59
N LEU A 132 -12.99 16.28 1.41
CA LEU A 132 -12.37 16.77 2.64
C LEU A 132 -10.87 17.02 2.48
N PRO A 133 -10.34 18.06 3.12
CA PRO A 133 -8.90 18.25 3.23
C PRO A 133 -8.27 17.19 4.15
N GLY A 134 -6.99 16.90 3.97
CA GLY A 134 -6.33 15.92 4.82
C GLY A 134 -4.85 15.70 4.52
N ASP A 135 -4.22 14.95 5.41
CA ASP A 135 -2.84 14.52 5.27
C ASP A 135 -2.76 13.00 5.48
N ALA A 136 -1.89 12.32 4.76
CA ALA A 136 -1.62 10.91 4.99
C ALA A 136 -0.13 10.64 5.02
N PHE A 137 0.30 9.66 5.82
CA PHE A 137 1.71 9.40 6.08
C PHE A 137 2.07 7.99 5.62
N ASN A 138 3.03 7.88 4.70
CA ASN A 138 3.35 6.63 4.01
C ASN A 138 2.10 5.80 3.64
N PRO A 139 1.04 6.42 3.06
CA PRO A 139 -0.18 5.68 2.80
C PRO A 139 0.05 4.69 1.66
N TYR A 140 -0.74 3.62 1.60
CA TYR A 140 -0.87 2.91 0.32
C TYR A 140 -1.58 3.82 -0.70
N GLY A 141 -1.13 3.81 -1.96
CA GLY A 141 -1.72 4.62 -3.03
C GLY A 141 -3.13 4.13 -3.42
N ALA A 142 -4.16 4.88 -3.05
CA ALA A 142 -5.55 4.46 -3.26
C ALA A 142 -6.07 4.72 -4.69
N ALA A 143 -5.37 5.53 -5.50
CA ALA A 143 -5.75 5.76 -6.91
C ALA A 143 -5.51 4.52 -7.79
N GLY A 144 -4.64 3.60 -7.36
CA GLY A 144 -4.46 2.30 -8.00
C GLY A 144 -5.54 1.27 -7.63
N LEU A 145 -6.41 1.60 -6.67
CA LEU A 145 -7.49 0.72 -6.24
C LEU A 145 -8.73 0.99 -7.12
N ALA A 146 -9.56 -0.04 -7.33
CA ALA A 146 -10.74 0.01 -8.20
C ALA A 146 -11.91 0.89 -7.67
N TYR A 147 -11.60 1.96 -6.94
CA TYR A 147 -12.55 2.94 -6.38
C TYR A 147 -12.66 4.21 -7.24
N ARG A 148 -12.00 4.26 -8.40
CA ARG A 148 -12.05 5.39 -9.36
C ARG A 148 -11.58 6.73 -8.78
N LEU A 149 -10.60 6.69 -7.88
CA LEU A 149 -9.95 7.92 -7.44
C LEU A 149 -9.02 8.42 -8.57
N PRO A 150 -9.05 9.71 -8.91
CA PRO A 150 -8.06 10.28 -9.81
C PRO A 150 -6.67 10.26 -9.16
N GLU A 151 -5.63 10.02 -9.97
CA GLU A 151 -4.24 10.20 -9.54
C GLU A 151 -3.91 11.69 -9.43
N GLY A 152 -3.18 12.05 -8.38
CA GLY A 152 -2.78 13.42 -8.08
C GLY A 152 -3.89 14.25 -7.43
N GLN A 153 -3.64 15.55 -7.25
CA GLN A 153 -4.61 16.50 -6.68
C GLN A 153 -5.55 17.04 -7.77
N PRO A 154 -6.86 16.76 -7.72
CA PRO A 154 -7.80 17.39 -8.64
C PRO A 154 -7.96 18.88 -8.34
N ALA A 155 -8.10 19.69 -9.39
CA ALA A 155 -8.18 21.16 -9.29
C ALA A 155 -9.36 21.66 -8.44
N ASN A 156 -10.49 20.93 -8.44
CA ASN A 156 -11.72 21.32 -7.73
C ASN A 156 -11.94 20.52 -6.43
N ALA A 157 -10.96 19.70 -6.04
CA ALA A 157 -11.06 18.93 -4.80
C ALA A 157 -10.39 19.66 -3.65
N ALA A 158 -10.85 19.38 -2.43
CA ALA A 158 -10.19 19.83 -1.22
C ALA A 158 -8.72 19.34 -1.19
N PRO A 159 -7.80 20.14 -0.62
CA PRO A 159 -6.37 19.83 -0.65
C PRO A 159 -6.06 18.60 0.20
N PHE A 160 -5.40 17.61 -0.41
CA PHE A 160 -4.95 16.41 0.26
C PHE A 160 -3.46 16.17 0.01
N THR A 161 -2.67 15.94 1.06
CA THR A 161 -1.21 15.74 0.94
C THR A 161 -0.79 14.37 1.47
N ASN A 162 -0.08 13.62 0.65
CA ASN A 162 0.56 12.36 1.04
C ASN A 162 2.03 12.65 1.35
N HIS A 163 2.40 12.56 2.62
CA HIS A 163 3.78 12.65 3.10
C HIS A 163 4.42 11.26 3.01
N VAL A 164 5.43 11.10 2.15
CA VAL A 164 6.03 9.79 1.85
C VAL A 164 7.53 9.80 2.03
N MET A 165 8.07 8.76 2.67
CA MET A 165 9.49 8.48 2.68
C MET A 165 9.90 7.85 1.34
N ALA A 166 11.07 8.23 0.82
CA ALA A 166 11.53 7.81 -0.50
C ALA A 166 11.70 6.29 -0.60
N GLY A 167 12.26 5.67 0.44
CA GLY A 167 12.47 4.23 0.55
C GLY A 167 11.22 3.44 0.98
N ASP A 168 10.10 4.10 1.30
CA ASP A 168 8.91 3.40 1.76
C ASP A 168 8.26 2.56 0.65
N LEU A 169 8.27 1.24 0.88
CA LEU A 169 7.73 0.22 -0.01
C LEU A 169 6.20 0.27 -0.11
N VAL A 170 5.50 0.73 0.94
CA VAL A 170 4.03 0.72 0.97
C VAL A 170 3.47 1.83 0.09
N SER A 171 3.95 3.06 0.26
CA SER A 171 3.56 4.17 -0.59
C SER A 171 4.07 4.04 -2.02
N ALA A 172 5.17 3.33 -2.24
CA ALA A 172 5.59 2.98 -3.60
C ALA A 172 4.61 2.00 -4.29
N GLY A 173 3.66 1.42 -3.54
CA GLY A 173 2.82 0.34 -4.00
C GLY A 173 1.65 0.70 -4.90
N GLY A 174 1.34 1.98 -5.10
CA GLY A 174 0.27 2.42 -5.98
C GLY A 174 0.28 3.94 -6.18
N PRO A 175 -0.39 4.46 -7.22
CA PRO A 175 -0.59 5.90 -7.38
C PRO A 175 -1.51 6.47 -6.30
N HIS A 176 -1.32 7.74 -5.95
CA HIS A 176 -2.00 8.40 -4.84
C HIS A 176 -3.08 9.37 -5.32
N TYR A 177 -4.15 9.50 -4.55
CA TYR A 177 -5.03 10.67 -4.61
C TYR A 177 -4.44 11.80 -3.78
N GLY A 178 -4.45 13.03 -4.31
CA GLY A 178 -3.86 14.20 -3.68
C GLY A 178 -2.41 14.45 -4.09
N LYS A 179 -1.82 15.52 -3.56
CA LYS A 179 -0.41 15.89 -3.75
C LYS A 179 0.48 14.85 -3.07
N VAL A 180 1.63 14.53 -3.66
CA VAL A 180 2.69 13.73 -3.01
C VAL A 180 3.83 14.65 -2.60
N GLU A 181 4.16 14.61 -1.31
CA GLU A 181 5.30 15.29 -0.73
C GLU A 181 6.32 14.27 -0.24
N MET A 182 7.45 14.20 -0.92
CA MET A 182 8.46 13.17 -0.69
C MET A 182 9.59 13.68 0.20
N TYR A 183 10.10 12.77 1.03
CA TYR A 183 11.20 12.99 1.97
C TYR A 183 12.20 11.84 1.87
N ALA A 184 13.49 12.10 2.11
CA ALA A 184 14.49 11.06 2.25
C ALA A 184 15.44 11.38 3.39
N LEU A 185 15.78 10.37 4.19
CA LEU A 185 16.89 10.43 5.12
C LEU A 185 18.22 10.23 4.36
N PRO A 186 19.34 10.82 4.81
CA PRO A 186 20.64 10.63 4.18
C PRO A 186 21.01 9.15 3.98
N ARG A 187 20.65 8.29 4.95
CA ARG A 187 20.88 6.85 4.87
C ARG A 187 20.09 6.17 3.75
N GLU A 188 18.86 6.59 3.47
CA GLU A 188 18.08 6.03 2.36
C GLU A 188 18.72 6.36 1.02
N LEU A 189 19.17 7.60 0.85
CA LEU A 189 19.89 8.03 -0.35
C LEU A 189 21.19 7.24 -0.52
N GLU A 190 21.95 7.02 0.56
CA GLU A 190 23.16 6.21 0.53
C GLU A 190 22.89 4.77 0.08
N VAL A 191 21.87 4.12 0.63
CA VAL A 191 21.47 2.76 0.23
C VAL A 191 21.13 2.71 -1.27
N LEU A 192 20.36 3.68 -1.78
CA LEU A 192 19.98 3.74 -3.19
C LEU A 192 21.18 4.01 -4.12
N ARG A 193 22.09 4.92 -3.72
CA ARG A 193 23.33 5.21 -4.46
C ARG A 193 24.25 3.99 -4.53
N ASN A 194 24.41 3.28 -3.42
CA ASN A 194 25.23 2.07 -3.34
C ASN A 194 24.63 0.93 -4.18
N ALA A 195 23.31 0.80 -4.19
CA ALA A 195 22.61 -0.18 -5.03
C ALA A 195 22.86 0.07 -6.53
N GLU A 196 22.71 1.31 -6.99
CA GLU A 196 22.99 1.68 -8.39
C GLU A 196 24.46 1.43 -8.74
N HIS A 197 25.39 1.80 -7.87
CA HIS A 197 26.82 1.59 -8.10
C HIS A 197 27.16 0.10 -8.21
N GLY A 198 26.63 -0.74 -7.31
CA GLY A 198 26.80 -2.18 -7.36
C GLY A 198 26.24 -2.82 -8.63
N GLN A 199 25.05 -2.38 -9.07
CA GLN A 199 24.44 -2.84 -10.33
C GLN A 199 25.29 -2.48 -11.55
N ARG A 200 25.84 -1.25 -11.60
CA ARG A 200 26.75 -0.84 -12.68
C ARG A 200 27.99 -1.74 -12.74
N ILE A 201 28.61 -2.06 -11.60
CA ILE A 201 29.75 -2.98 -11.55
C ILE A 201 29.37 -4.39 -12.03
N ALA A 202 28.24 -4.93 -11.54
CA ALA A 202 27.78 -6.26 -11.94
C ALA A 202 27.51 -6.37 -13.46
N SER A 203 26.95 -5.31 -14.05
CA SER A 203 26.66 -5.24 -15.49
C SER A 203 27.91 -5.25 -16.38
N LEU A 204 29.06 -4.78 -15.88
CA LEU A 204 30.34 -4.85 -16.58
C LEU A 204 30.90 -6.28 -16.62
N GLY A 205 30.61 -7.09 -15.61
CA GLY A 205 31.08 -8.48 -15.49
C GLY A 205 30.20 -9.51 -16.22
N THR A 206 28.98 -9.15 -16.64
CA THR A 206 28.00 -10.09 -17.21
C THR A 206 27.35 -9.54 -18.48
N PRO A 207 27.97 -9.72 -19.66
CA PRO A 207 27.45 -9.20 -20.92
C PRO A 207 26.07 -9.82 -21.25
N GLY A 208 25.03 -8.99 -21.35
CA GLY A 208 23.66 -9.42 -21.68
C GLY A 208 22.63 -9.25 -20.56
N MET A 209 23.06 -8.94 -19.34
CA MET A 209 22.15 -8.52 -18.27
C MET A 209 21.67 -7.10 -18.60
N LYS A 210 20.40 -6.93 -19.00
CA LYS A 210 19.82 -5.60 -19.23
C LYS A 210 19.98 -4.78 -17.94
N SER A 211 20.44 -3.53 -18.03
CA SER A 211 20.50 -2.56 -16.92
C SER A 211 19.12 -2.14 -16.38
N GLY A 212 18.12 -3.03 -16.45
CA GLY A 212 16.79 -2.81 -15.91
C GLY A 212 16.84 -3.02 -14.41
N HIS A 213 16.58 -1.95 -13.67
CA HIS A 213 16.48 -1.97 -12.22
C HIS A 213 15.50 -3.08 -11.81
N VAL A 214 16.03 -4.07 -11.10
CA VAL A 214 15.23 -4.99 -10.31
C VAL A 214 15.62 -4.66 -8.89
N MET A 215 14.66 -4.24 -8.07
CA MET A 215 14.88 -4.16 -6.63
C MET A 215 15.50 -5.46 -6.14
N SER A 216 16.70 -5.39 -5.57
CA SER A 216 17.20 -6.52 -4.82
C SER A 216 16.46 -6.56 -3.48
N ALA A 217 16.05 -7.75 -3.05
CA ALA A 217 15.44 -7.93 -1.72
C ALA A 217 16.30 -7.30 -0.61
N ALA A 218 17.63 -7.30 -0.77
CA ALA A 218 18.57 -6.67 0.15
C ALA A 218 18.42 -5.13 0.27
N VAL A 219 18.06 -4.43 -0.81
CA VAL A 219 17.79 -2.98 -0.77
C VAL A 219 16.46 -2.72 -0.07
N ALA A 220 15.43 -3.50 -0.39
CA ALA A 220 14.12 -3.41 0.25
C ALA A 220 14.21 -3.62 1.78
N VAL A 221 14.99 -4.62 2.25
CA VAL A 221 15.22 -4.87 3.68
C VAL A 221 15.90 -3.67 4.35
N GLN A 222 16.91 -3.06 3.71
CA GLN A 222 17.64 -1.93 4.29
C GLN A 222 16.79 -0.65 4.39
N LEU A 223 15.76 -0.53 3.55
CA LEU A 223 14.81 0.58 3.50
C LEU A 223 13.50 0.27 4.24
N GLY A 224 13.36 -0.90 4.88
CA GLY A 224 12.11 -1.28 5.56
C GLY A 224 11.71 -0.34 6.71
N ASP A 225 12.68 0.31 7.36
CA ASP A 225 12.39 1.29 8.43
C ASP A 225 11.68 2.55 7.90
N SER A 226 11.78 2.84 6.59
CA SER A 226 11.20 4.02 5.95
C SER A 226 9.67 4.08 6.06
N HIS A 227 9.00 2.94 6.23
CA HIS A 227 7.54 2.91 6.33
C HIS A 227 7.01 3.52 7.63
N ARG A 228 7.82 3.60 8.69
CA ARG A 228 7.35 3.94 10.03
C ARG A 228 6.93 5.40 10.14
N LEU A 229 5.82 5.63 10.85
CA LEU A 229 5.29 6.97 11.12
C LEU A 229 6.25 7.85 11.93
N VAL A 230 7.16 7.24 12.68
CA VAL A 230 8.14 7.91 13.54
C VAL A 230 9.05 8.92 12.83
N HIS A 231 9.19 8.83 11.51
CA HIS A 231 9.97 9.80 10.73
C HIS A 231 9.24 11.15 10.60
N PHE A 232 7.92 11.14 10.73
CA PHE A 232 7.06 12.33 10.65
C PHE A 232 6.76 12.94 12.03
N LEU A 233 7.32 12.38 13.10
CA LEU A 233 7.09 12.82 14.48
C LEU A 233 8.37 13.40 15.09
N ASP A 234 8.22 14.49 15.84
CA ASP A 234 9.27 14.91 16.76
C ASP A 234 9.33 13.94 17.95
N ARG A 235 10.53 13.47 18.28
CA ARG A 235 10.73 12.51 19.37
C ARG A 235 12.04 12.75 20.09
N VAL A 236 12.14 12.22 21.31
CA VAL A 236 13.39 12.16 22.07
C VAL A 236 13.86 10.72 22.12
N THR A 237 15.12 10.48 21.75
CA THR A 237 15.77 9.18 21.81
C THR A 237 16.88 9.19 22.86
N ASP A 238 17.45 8.02 23.15
CA ASP A 238 18.66 7.86 23.96
C ASP A 238 19.85 8.68 23.42
N LYS A 239 19.86 8.95 22.11
CA LYS A 239 20.88 9.75 21.43
C LYS A 239 20.53 11.24 21.29
N GLY A 240 19.43 11.67 21.90
CA GLY A 240 18.94 13.05 21.86
C GLY A 240 17.68 13.24 21.01
N PRO A 241 17.24 14.49 20.80
CA PRO A 241 16.05 14.81 20.03
C PRO A 241 16.25 14.46 18.55
N VAL A 242 15.22 13.84 17.96
CA VAL A 242 15.12 13.56 16.53
C VAL A 242 13.94 14.36 16.00
N GLN A 243 14.24 15.28 15.08
CA GLN A 243 13.25 16.12 14.44
C GLN A 243 12.52 15.36 13.32
N SER A 244 11.22 15.64 13.18
CA SER A 244 10.40 15.18 12.07
C SER A 244 10.98 15.61 10.71
N VAL A 245 10.85 14.76 9.69
CA VAL A 245 11.18 15.13 8.30
C VAL A 245 10.29 16.23 7.75
N LEU A 246 9.08 16.44 8.32
CA LEU A 246 8.13 17.45 7.88
C LEU A 246 8.72 18.86 7.96
N ASP A 247 9.51 19.13 9.01
CA ASP A 247 10.12 20.42 9.30
C ASP A 247 11.60 20.49 8.89
N ASN A 248 12.12 19.45 8.24
CA ASN A 248 13.52 19.39 7.85
C ASN A 248 13.67 19.68 6.35
N PRO A 249 14.16 20.87 5.95
CA PRO A 249 14.38 21.20 4.55
C PRO A 249 15.39 20.26 3.87
N GLN A 250 16.34 19.71 4.63
CA GLN A 250 17.34 18.77 4.10
C GLN A 250 16.75 17.39 3.80
N ALA A 251 15.57 17.06 4.35
CA ALA A 251 14.86 15.84 3.99
C ALA A 251 14.18 15.96 2.60
N ARG A 252 14.07 17.16 2.03
CA ARG A 252 13.55 17.36 0.67
C ARG A 252 14.63 17.03 -0.36
N ILE A 253 14.31 16.11 -1.27
CA ILE A 253 15.25 15.70 -2.31
C ILE A 253 15.29 16.79 -3.40
N THR A 254 16.47 17.37 -3.60
CA THR A 254 16.71 18.40 -4.63
C THR A 254 17.69 17.95 -5.70
N ASP A 255 18.50 16.93 -5.42
CA ASP A 255 19.46 16.37 -6.36
C ASP A 255 18.73 15.57 -7.48
N PRO A 256 18.94 15.93 -8.76
CA PRO A 256 18.25 15.27 -9.87
C PRO A 256 18.60 13.78 -10.03
N ASP A 257 19.82 13.37 -9.67
CA ASP A 257 20.21 11.96 -9.77
C ASP A 257 19.53 11.13 -8.68
N ASP A 258 19.42 11.66 -7.46
CA ASP A 258 18.68 11.01 -6.38
C ASP A 258 17.18 10.93 -6.69
N LEU A 259 16.59 11.99 -7.25
CA LEU A 259 15.19 11.96 -7.71
C LEU A 259 14.98 10.85 -8.74
N ARG A 260 15.90 10.68 -9.71
CA ARG A 260 15.84 9.58 -10.68
C ARG A 260 15.95 8.22 -9.98
N ARG A 261 16.92 8.02 -9.08
CA ARG A 261 17.09 6.76 -8.34
C ARG A 261 15.84 6.38 -7.56
N ILE A 262 15.21 7.35 -6.90
CA ILE A 262 13.99 7.13 -6.13
C ILE A 262 12.83 6.80 -7.07
N ALA A 263 12.70 7.49 -8.20
CA ALA A 263 11.67 7.19 -9.19
C ALA A 263 11.80 5.78 -9.76
N ASP A 264 13.03 5.37 -10.11
CA ASP A 264 13.32 4.00 -10.56
C ASP A 264 13.04 2.99 -9.43
N TYR A 265 13.47 3.29 -8.19
CA TYR A 265 13.17 2.49 -7.00
C TYR A 265 11.67 2.21 -6.84
N ARG A 266 10.87 3.26 -6.80
CA ARG A 266 9.43 3.16 -6.56
C ARG A 266 8.71 2.52 -7.75
N ARG A 267 9.19 2.73 -8.99
CA ARG A 267 8.66 2.05 -10.18
C ARG A 267 8.85 0.55 -10.08
N ASP A 268 10.03 0.08 -9.70
CA ASP A 268 10.29 -1.34 -9.57
C ASP A 268 9.43 -1.97 -8.46
N VAL A 269 9.28 -1.29 -7.32
CA VAL A 269 8.39 -1.75 -6.24
C VAL A 269 6.95 -1.87 -6.74
N HIS A 270 6.47 -0.86 -7.46
CA HIS A 270 5.15 -0.89 -8.08
C HIS A 270 5.01 -2.06 -9.07
N GLN A 271 6.00 -2.27 -9.94
CA GLN A 271 6.00 -3.35 -10.93
C GLN A 271 6.08 -4.74 -10.28
N LEU A 272 6.90 -4.92 -9.26
CA LEU A 272 6.97 -6.17 -8.50
C LEU A 272 5.60 -6.49 -7.91
N ARG A 273 4.94 -5.52 -7.26
CA ARG A 273 3.62 -5.74 -6.67
C ARG A 273 2.53 -6.01 -7.70
N ALA A 274 2.52 -5.26 -8.81
CA ALA A 274 1.62 -5.51 -9.91
C ALA A 274 1.86 -6.92 -10.51
N GLY A 275 3.12 -7.33 -10.61
CA GLY A 275 3.56 -8.65 -11.08
C GLY A 275 3.26 -9.80 -10.12
N THR A 276 3.26 -9.59 -8.80
CA THR A 276 2.86 -10.62 -7.80
C THR A 276 1.36 -10.88 -7.79
N THR A 277 0.56 -10.05 -8.50
CA THR A 277 -0.85 -10.38 -8.83
C THR A 277 -0.96 -11.67 -9.67
N VAL A 278 0.18 -12.21 -10.13
CA VAL A 278 0.31 -13.52 -10.76
C VAL A 278 0.99 -14.50 -9.79
N LEU A 279 0.21 -15.10 -8.89
CA LEU A 279 0.55 -16.41 -8.29
C LEU A 279 -0.68 -17.11 -7.72
N VAL A 280 -1.77 -17.11 -8.50
CA VAL A 280 -2.72 -18.22 -8.43
C VAL A 280 -2.86 -18.81 -9.84
N GLY A 281 -1.91 -19.70 -10.15
CA GLY A 281 -1.94 -20.57 -11.32
C GLY A 281 -1.23 -20.01 -12.56
N GLY A 282 0.07 -20.32 -12.67
CA GLY A 282 0.71 -20.55 -13.98
C GLY A 282 1.70 -19.51 -14.47
N GLY A 283 2.94 -19.57 -13.96
CA GLY A 283 4.17 -19.23 -14.68
C GLY A 283 4.38 -17.80 -15.22
N PRO A 284 5.61 -17.45 -15.63
CA PRO A 284 5.92 -16.15 -16.18
C PRO A 284 5.26 -15.99 -17.57
N GLY A 285 4.41 -14.96 -17.71
CA GLY A 285 3.82 -14.56 -19.00
C GLY A 285 2.34 -14.20 -18.98
N LEU A 286 1.77 -13.79 -17.84
CA LEU A 286 0.36 -13.40 -17.72
C LEU A 286 0.21 -11.88 -17.75
N ASP A 287 -0.76 -11.39 -18.53
CA ASP A 287 -0.89 -9.96 -18.86
C ASP A 287 -1.97 -9.25 -18.04
N HIS A 288 -3.02 -9.97 -17.59
CA HIS A 288 -4.20 -9.36 -16.96
C HIS A 288 -4.83 -10.19 -15.83
N VAL A 289 -5.31 -9.50 -14.79
CA VAL A 289 -6.16 -10.06 -13.73
C VAL A 289 -7.48 -9.34 -13.73
N VAL A 290 -8.58 -10.11 -13.79
CA VAL A 290 -9.94 -9.59 -13.92
C VAL A 290 -10.79 -10.10 -12.78
N LEU A 291 -11.46 -9.20 -12.08
CA LEU A 291 -12.44 -9.56 -11.06
C LEU A 291 -13.74 -9.98 -11.75
N GLY A 292 -14.20 -11.21 -11.47
CA GLY A 292 -15.47 -11.71 -11.95
C GLY A 292 -16.65 -10.97 -11.32
N THR A 293 -17.65 -10.65 -12.12
CA THR A 293 -18.96 -10.27 -11.59
C THR A 293 -19.54 -11.45 -10.80
N PRO A 294 -20.18 -11.20 -9.63
CA PRO A 294 -20.76 -12.27 -8.82
C PRO A 294 -21.77 -13.09 -9.63
N PRO A 295 -21.62 -14.42 -9.73
CA PRO A 295 -22.60 -15.26 -10.40
C PRO A 295 -23.95 -15.18 -9.68
N SER A 296 -25.05 -15.26 -10.44
CA SER A 296 -26.42 -15.23 -9.92
C SER A 296 -26.82 -16.45 -9.08
N ASP A 297 -25.92 -17.44 -8.95
CA ASP A 297 -26.11 -18.67 -8.18
C ASP A 297 -25.68 -18.55 -6.70
N GLY A 298 -25.20 -17.38 -6.28
CA GLY A 298 -24.77 -17.13 -4.90
C GLY A 298 -23.36 -17.63 -4.57
N SER A 299 -22.61 -18.18 -5.53
CA SER A 299 -21.18 -18.39 -5.36
C SER A 299 -20.46 -17.04 -5.26
N GLY A 300 -19.58 -16.89 -4.27
CA GLY A 300 -18.86 -15.64 -4.04
C GLY A 300 -18.01 -15.20 -5.25
N PRO A 301 -17.61 -13.92 -5.31
CA PRO A 301 -16.82 -13.39 -6.41
C PRO A 301 -15.53 -14.20 -6.63
N ARG A 302 -15.17 -14.40 -7.90
CA ARG A 302 -13.97 -15.14 -8.32
C ARG A 302 -12.96 -14.20 -8.95
N MET A 303 -11.69 -14.51 -8.77
CA MET A 303 -10.60 -13.86 -9.48
C MET A 303 -10.24 -14.68 -10.70
N PHE A 304 -10.14 -14.03 -11.87
CA PHE A 304 -9.72 -14.64 -13.12
C PHE A 304 -8.34 -14.13 -13.50
N VAL A 305 -7.47 -15.05 -13.88
CA VAL A 305 -6.14 -14.75 -14.42
C VAL A 305 -6.18 -15.06 -15.91
N VAL A 306 -5.86 -14.07 -16.75
CA VAL A 306 -5.99 -14.14 -18.20
C VAL A 306 -4.65 -13.89 -18.86
N GLN A 307 -4.22 -14.83 -19.71
CA GLN A 307 -3.03 -14.69 -20.56
C GLN A 307 -3.41 -14.19 -21.96
N GLY A 308 -2.80 -13.10 -22.42
CA GLY A 308 -3.13 -12.46 -23.70
C GLY A 308 -4.23 -11.40 -23.61
N ALA A 309 -4.43 -10.65 -24.71
CA ALA A 309 -5.39 -9.54 -24.75
C ALA A 309 -6.82 -9.99 -24.40
N PRO A 310 -7.58 -9.24 -23.57
CA PRO A 310 -8.92 -9.64 -23.09
C PRO A 310 -9.92 -9.89 -24.23
N GLU A 311 -9.72 -9.21 -25.35
CA GLU A 311 -10.57 -9.28 -26.55
C GLU A 311 -10.20 -10.46 -27.47
N ASN A 312 -9.09 -11.16 -27.20
CA ASN A 312 -8.64 -12.30 -27.98
C ASN A 312 -9.27 -13.61 -27.45
N SER A 313 -9.95 -14.35 -28.32
CA SER A 313 -10.63 -15.60 -27.95
C SER A 313 -9.69 -16.76 -27.57
N ALA A 314 -8.38 -16.62 -27.81
CA ALA A 314 -7.36 -17.64 -27.53
C ALA A 314 -6.65 -17.46 -26.17
N HIS A 315 -7.22 -16.67 -25.24
CA HIS A 315 -6.61 -16.45 -23.93
C HIS A 315 -6.64 -17.72 -23.05
N LEU A 316 -5.57 -17.93 -22.28
CA LEU A 316 -5.58 -18.93 -21.20
C LEU A 316 -6.21 -18.31 -19.96
N ARG A 317 -7.18 -19.00 -19.34
CA ARG A 317 -7.85 -18.53 -18.12
C ARG A 317 -7.72 -19.52 -16.97
N ALA A 318 -7.28 -19.03 -15.82
CA ALA A 318 -7.38 -19.72 -14.54
C ALA A 318 -8.34 -18.94 -13.63
N SER A 319 -9.03 -19.62 -12.70
CA SER A 319 -9.89 -18.93 -11.73
C SER A 319 -9.79 -19.52 -10.35
N VAL A 320 -9.78 -18.66 -9.33
CA VAL A 320 -9.77 -19.04 -7.92
C VAL A 320 -10.90 -18.32 -7.16
N PRO A 321 -11.59 -18.99 -6.21
CA PRO A 321 -12.45 -18.30 -5.25
C PRO A 321 -11.64 -17.31 -4.41
N ILE A 322 -12.15 -16.09 -4.23
CA ILE A 322 -11.45 -15.07 -3.43
C ILE A 322 -11.25 -15.52 -1.97
N SER A 323 -12.20 -16.30 -1.43
CA SER A 323 -12.08 -16.91 -0.10
C SER A 323 -10.92 -17.90 0.03
N GLU A 324 -10.51 -18.54 -1.07
CA GLU A 324 -9.34 -19.44 -1.09
C GLU A 324 -8.05 -18.62 -1.25
N ALA A 325 -8.06 -17.60 -2.12
CA ALA A 325 -6.91 -16.71 -2.32
C ALA A 325 -6.50 -15.94 -1.05
N ILE A 326 -7.46 -15.52 -0.22
CA ILE A 326 -7.20 -14.78 1.03
C ILE A 326 -6.58 -15.67 2.12
N ASN A 327 -6.85 -16.98 2.09
CA ASN A 327 -6.42 -17.92 3.14
C ASN A 327 -5.18 -18.75 2.76
N THR A 328 -4.63 -18.55 1.56
CA THR A 328 -3.47 -19.30 1.08
C THR A 328 -2.21 -18.47 1.31
N THR A 329 -1.23 -19.00 2.03
CA THR A 329 0.07 -18.33 2.21
C THR A 329 0.89 -18.33 0.92
N VAL A 330 1.89 -17.46 0.81
CA VAL A 330 2.81 -17.42 -0.34
C VAL A 330 3.55 -18.76 -0.48
N GLU A 331 4.00 -19.35 0.63
CA GLU A 331 4.66 -20.67 0.65
C GLU A 331 3.74 -21.77 0.12
N GLN A 332 2.46 -21.77 0.51
CA GLN A 332 1.47 -22.73 0.00
C GLN A 332 1.20 -22.54 -1.49
N SER A 333 1.17 -21.28 -1.95
CA SER A 333 0.98 -20.94 -3.37
C SER A 333 2.19 -21.36 -4.21
N LEU A 334 3.41 -21.18 -3.67
CA LEU A 334 4.65 -21.58 -4.31
C LEU A 334 4.80 -23.10 -4.36
N ALA A 335 4.53 -23.80 -3.26
CA ALA A 335 4.53 -25.27 -3.22
C ALA A 335 3.51 -25.87 -4.20
N LYS A 336 2.32 -25.25 -4.32
CA LYS A 336 1.28 -25.66 -5.29
C LYS A 336 1.70 -25.35 -6.73
N ALA A 337 2.38 -24.23 -6.97
CA ALA A 337 2.94 -23.89 -8.28
C ALA A 337 4.06 -24.86 -8.71
N GLU A 338 4.93 -25.26 -7.78
CA GLU A 338 5.97 -26.27 -8.03
C GLU A 338 5.37 -27.64 -8.37
N GLN A 339 4.33 -28.07 -7.65
CA GLN A 339 3.61 -29.30 -7.97
C GLN A 339 2.95 -29.26 -9.36
N ILE A 340 2.35 -28.13 -9.73
CA ILE A 340 1.74 -27.95 -11.06
C ILE A 340 2.82 -27.93 -12.15
N ALA A 341 3.94 -27.24 -11.92
CA ALA A 341 5.06 -27.20 -12.86
C ALA A 341 5.67 -28.60 -13.08
N GLN A 342 5.82 -29.39 -12.01
CA GLN A 342 6.27 -30.79 -12.11
C GLN A 342 5.26 -31.64 -12.89
N ALA A 343 3.95 -31.50 -12.62
CA ALA A 343 2.91 -32.22 -13.36
C ALA A 343 2.87 -31.85 -14.85
N GLN A 344 3.11 -30.58 -15.20
CA GLN A 344 3.19 -30.13 -16.59
C GLN A 344 4.46 -30.64 -17.30
N GLN A 345 5.59 -30.74 -16.60
CA GLN A 345 6.82 -31.32 -17.16
C GLN A 345 6.66 -32.82 -17.45
N VAL A 346 5.98 -33.57 -16.56
CA VAL A 346 5.67 -34.99 -16.78
C VAL A 346 4.73 -35.15 -17.98
N GLY A 347 3.68 -34.33 -18.09
CA GLY A 347 2.77 -34.36 -19.24
C GLY A 347 3.42 -34.01 -20.59
N GLN A 348 4.41 -33.11 -20.60
CA GLN A 348 5.19 -32.79 -21.80
C GLN A 348 6.16 -33.91 -22.19
N GLN A 349 6.75 -34.61 -21.21
CA GLN A 349 7.60 -35.77 -21.46
C GLN A 349 6.81 -36.97 -21.98
N ASP A 350 5.60 -37.20 -21.45
CA ASP A 350 4.71 -38.25 -21.93
C ASP A 350 4.24 -37.96 -23.36
N HIS A 351 3.87 -36.73 -23.69
CA HIS A 351 3.53 -36.36 -25.08
C HIS A 351 4.72 -36.47 -26.04
N ALA A 352 5.93 -36.11 -25.61
CA ALA A 352 7.13 -36.27 -26.44
C ALA A 352 7.50 -37.76 -26.66
N GLN A 353 7.35 -38.61 -25.64
CA GLN A 353 7.57 -40.05 -25.77
C GLN A 353 6.50 -40.74 -26.61
N GLU A 354 5.24 -40.29 -26.53
CA GLU A 354 4.13 -40.85 -27.31
C GLU A 354 4.22 -40.45 -28.79
N GLN A 355 4.63 -39.21 -29.09
CA GLN A 355 4.94 -38.78 -30.48
C GLN A 355 6.12 -39.56 -31.06
N THR A 356 7.17 -39.81 -30.27
CA THR A 356 8.34 -40.59 -30.70
C THR A 356 7.97 -42.06 -30.95
N ARG A 357 7.14 -42.66 -30.08
CA ARG A 357 6.62 -44.02 -30.25
C ARG A 357 5.69 -44.16 -31.46
N THR A 358 4.89 -43.14 -31.74
CA THR A 358 3.97 -43.14 -32.89
C THR A 358 4.74 -42.99 -34.21
N ALA A 359 5.81 -42.18 -34.22
CA ALA A 359 6.70 -42.04 -35.37
C ALA A 359 7.50 -43.33 -35.68
N MET A 360 7.96 -44.07 -34.67
CA MET A 360 8.66 -45.35 -34.86
C MET A 360 7.77 -46.51 -35.29
N ARG A 361 6.44 -46.38 -35.20
CA ARG A 361 5.48 -47.44 -35.60
C ARG A 361 4.99 -47.29 -37.05
N MET A 362 5.34 -46.18 -37.70
CA MET A 362 4.88 -45.77 -39.04
C MET A 362 6.02 -45.70 -40.08
N GLY A 363 7.24 -46.10 -39.69
CA GLY A 363 8.37 -46.37 -40.60
C GLY A 363 8.73 -47.85 -40.52
#